data_AF-Q04QB0-F1
#
_entry.id   AF-Q04QB0-F1
#
_cell.length_a   1.000
_cell.length_b   1.000
_cell.length_c   1.000
_cell.angle_alpha   90.00
_cell.angle_beta   90.00
_cell.angle_gamma   90.00
#
_symmetry.space_group_name_H-M   'P 1'
#
loop_
_entity.id
_entity.type
_entity.pdbx_description
1 polymer ?
#
loop_
_entity_poly.entity_id
_entity_poly.type
_entity_poly.pdbx_seq_one_letter_code
_entity_poly.pdbx_strand_id
1 'polypeptide(L)'
;MPLPSENAEPKNVCVKLGALKPELRVTFYKLSFLKKSLEFFDENINSIRKTIKSSEAVYKNRDILLSEVLRLKSILFRLETDRSEIVSDIIEKENILKLLLNEPNYSETILEIETTDLDEKRNSILAKSDQELLSIAFEKRPDLKALEFGIKAEQTNLALQRSLAIPDLTLGGSWDRAGNYINNYYGFTVSISIPTFDRNQGNIRESELILASKKAKYEEKKSKSKPKFFPPSGKPKRKKGYS
;
A
#
# COMPACT_ATOMS: atom_id res chain seq x y z
N MET A 1 12.87 32.82 -15.35
CA MET A 1 12.50 31.67 -16.19
C MET A 1 12.49 30.45 -15.28
N PRO A 2 11.32 29.94 -14.82
CA PRO A 2 11.31 28.77 -13.96
C PRO A 2 11.30 27.50 -14.81
N LEU A 3 12.19 26.55 -14.48
CA LEU A 3 12.23 25.22 -15.08
C LEU A 3 11.07 24.34 -14.56
N PRO A 4 10.60 23.37 -15.35
CA PRO A 4 9.33 22.67 -15.16
C PRO A 4 9.37 21.63 -14.03
N SER A 5 8.29 21.58 -13.26
CA SER A 5 8.04 20.72 -12.10
C SER A 5 7.54 19.31 -12.47
N GLU A 6 8.14 18.64 -13.46
CA GLU A 6 7.51 17.47 -14.12
C GLU A 6 8.15 16.11 -13.80
N ASN A 7 8.84 15.97 -12.65
CA ASN A 7 9.53 14.71 -12.30
C ASN A 7 9.09 14.07 -10.96
N ALA A 8 8.01 14.60 -10.34
CA ALA A 8 7.46 14.07 -9.10
C ALA A 8 6.34 13.01 -9.30
N GLU A 9 5.77 12.89 -10.50
CA GLU A 9 4.56 12.10 -10.77
C GLU A 9 4.72 10.57 -10.75
N PRO A 10 5.74 9.93 -11.37
CA PRO A 10 5.74 8.46 -11.51
C PRO A 10 5.98 7.71 -10.20
N LYS A 11 6.49 8.37 -9.15
CA LYS A 11 6.98 7.71 -7.91
C LYS A 11 5.91 7.68 -6.82
N ASN A 12 5.08 8.73 -6.77
CA ASN A 12 3.86 8.75 -5.97
C ASN A 12 2.90 7.64 -6.43
N VAL A 13 2.92 7.31 -7.73
CA VAL A 13 2.15 6.20 -8.30
C VAL A 13 2.60 4.84 -7.74
N CYS A 14 3.91 4.58 -7.59
CA CYS A 14 4.39 3.30 -7.06
C CYS A 14 4.01 3.06 -5.59
N VAL A 15 4.08 4.09 -4.74
CA VAL A 15 3.64 4.02 -3.34
C VAL A 15 2.12 3.85 -3.25
N LYS A 16 1.35 4.56 -4.08
CA LYS A 16 -0.11 4.40 -4.19
C LYS A 16 -0.50 2.99 -4.65
N LEU A 17 0.16 2.45 -5.68
CA LEU A 17 -0.03 1.06 -6.14
C LEU A 17 0.39 0.04 -5.07
N GLY A 18 1.38 0.38 -4.23
CA GLY A 18 1.84 -0.42 -3.10
C GLY A 18 0.80 -0.55 -1.99
N ALA A 19 -0.07 0.45 -1.78
CA ALA A 19 -1.19 0.41 -0.85
C ALA A 19 -2.46 -0.20 -1.49
N LEU A 20 -2.69 0.05 -2.78
CA LEU A 20 -3.86 -0.44 -3.50
C LEU A 20 -3.87 -1.97 -3.64
N LYS A 21 -2.74 -2.58 -4.02
CA LYS A 21 -2.62 -4.04 -4.19
C LYS A 21 -2.94 -4.87 -2.93
N PRO A 22 -2.43 -4.53 -1.72
CA PRO A 22 -2.82 -5.24 -0.51
C PRO A 22 -4.27 -4.97 -0.11
N GLU A 23 -4.76 -3.75 -0.26
CA GLU A 23 -6.16 -3.40 0.03
C GLU A 23 -7.14 -4.18 -0.85
N LEU A 24 -6.84 -4.27 -2.15
CA LEU A 24 -7.58 -5.09 -3.11
C LEU A 24 -7.60 -6.57 -2.69
N ARG A 25 -6.44 -7.13 -2.34
CA ARG A 25 -6.33 -8.55 -1.93
C ARG A 25 -7.11 -8.83 -0.65
N VAL A 26 -6.99 -7.96 0.36
CA VAL A 26 -7.71 -8.11 1.62
C VAL A 26 -9.23 -8.03 1.38
N THR A 27 -9.67 -7.06 0.59
CA THR A 27 -11.09 -6.88 0.27
C THR A 27 -11.65 -8.08 -0.50
N PHE A 28 -10.89 -8.59 -1.48
CA PHE A 28 -11.26 -9.78 -2.25
C PHE A 28 -11.44 -11.02 -1.37
N TYR A 29 -10.47 -11.34 -0.51
CA TYR A 29 -10.57 -12.53 0.36
C TYR A 29 -11.65 -12.38 1.42
N LYS A 30 -11.87 -11.16 1.95
CA LYS A 30 -12.99 -10.89 2.86
C LYS A 30 -14.33 -11.12 2.18
N LEU A 31 -14.51 -10.59 0.96
CA LEU A 31 -15.73 -10.78 0.18
C LEU A 31 -16.00 -12.26 -0.10
N SER A 32 -14.97 -13.00 -0.53
CA SER A 32 -15.06 -14.45 -0.75
C SER A 32 -15.50 -15.19 0.51
N PHE A 33 -14.89 -14.90 1.66
CA PHE A 33 -15.26 -15.50 2.94
C PHE A 33 -16.71 -15.17 3.33
N LEU A 34 -17.15 -13.92 3.13
CA LEU A 34 -18.52 -13.50 3.41
C LEU A 34 -19.54 -14.24 2.53
N LYS A 35 -19.26 -14.42 1.24
CA LYS A 35 -20.12 -15.22 0.34
C LYS A 35 -20.22 -16.68 0.78
N LYS A 36 -19.09 -17.29 1.19
CA LYS A 36 -19.11 -18.65 1.76
C LYS A 36 -19.89 -18.73 3.07
N SER A 37 -19.76 -17.71 3.90
CA SER A 37 -20.55 -17.62 5.13
C SER A 37 -22.03 -17.51 4.83
N LEU A 38 -22.44 -16.71 3.83
CA LEU A 38 -23.84 -16.60 3.42
C LEU A 38 -24.43 -17.95 3.01
N GLU A 39 -23.72 -18.73 2.18
CA GLU A 39 -24.14 -20.09 1.79
C GLU A 39 -24.37 -20.97 3.03
N PHE A 40 -23.43 -20.94 3.98
CA PHE A 40 -23.55 -21.69 5.24
C PHE A 40 -24.78 -21.26 6.05
N PHE A 41 -25.03 -19.95 6.19
CA PHE A 41 -26.22 -19.47 6.90
C PHE A 41 -27.53 -19.85 6.19
N ASP A 42 -27.57 -19.82 4.86
CA ASP A 42 -28.74 -20.23 4.07
C ASP A 42 -29.08 -21.72 4.28
N GLU A 43 -28.07 -22.60 4.32
CA GLU A 43 -28.26 -24.02 4.65
C GLU A 43 -28.77 -24.23 6.09
N ASN A 44 -28.21 -23.51 7.05
CA ASN A 44 -28.61 -23.60 8.46
C ASN A 44 -30.03 -23.08 8.69
N ILE A 45 -30.41 -21.95 8.08
CA ILE A 45 -31.77 -21.40 8.15
C ILE A 45 -32.78 -22.39 7.58
N ASN A 46 -32.47 -23.00 6.42
CA ASN A 46 -33.33 -24.01 5.83
C ASN A 46 -33.47 -25.25 6.73
N SER A 47 -32.40 -25.67 7.40
CA SER A 47 -32.42 -26.79 8.35
C SER A 47 -33.26 -26.48 9.60
N ILE A 48 -33.08 -25.30 10.21
CA ILE A 48 -33.89 -24.85 11.36
C ILE A 48 -35.37 -24.71 10.98
N ARG A 49 -35.70 -24.18 9.79
CA ARG A 49 -37.09 -24.09 9.31
C ARG A 49 -37.75 -25.47 9.21
N LYS A 50 -37.03 -26.49 8.76
CA LYS A 50 -37.52 -27.89 8.74
C LYS A 50 -37.79 -28.40 10.16
N THR A 51 -36.88 -28.15 11.10
CA THR A 51 -37.04 -28.51 12.52
C THR A 51 -38.22 -27.79 13.18
N ILE A 52 -38.45 -26.51 12.84
CA ILE A 52 -39.62 -25.77 13.33
C ILE A 52 -40.91 -26.39 12.79
N LYS A 53 -40.97 -26.73 11.49
CA LYS A 53 -42.14 -27.41 10.92
C LYS A 53 -42.46 -28.75 11.59
N SER A 54 -41.45 -29.57 11.87
CA SER A 54 -41.68 -30.86 12.55
C SER A 54 -42.09 -30.66 14.00
N SER A 55 -41.42 -29.77 14.74
CA SER A 55 -41.77 -29.46 16.14
C SER A 55 -43.16 -28.86 16.28
N GLU A 56 -43.61 -28.02 15.35
CA GLU A 56 -44.99 -27.50 15.32
C GLU A 56 -46.03 -28.61 15.07
N ALA A 57 -45.70 -29.61 14.25
CA ALA A 57 -46.59 -30.76 14.01
C ALA A 57 -46.74 -31.61 15.28
N VAL A 58 -45.64 -31.85 15.99
CA VAL A 58 -45.63 -32.63 17.24
C VAL A 58 -46.26 -31.85 18.40
N TYR A 59 -46.12 -30.52 18.43
CA TYR A 59 -46.82 -29.65 19.38
C TYR A 59 -48.35 -29.77 19.29
N LYS A 60 -48.91 -29.89 18.07
CA LYS A 60 -50.36 -30.08 17.89
C LYS A 60 -50.87 -31.38 18.52
N ASN A 61 -50.02 -32.40 18.61
CA ASN A 61 -50.32 -33.66 19.29
C ASN A 61 -50.13 -33.58 20.82
N ARG A 62 -49.74 -32.40 21.36
CA ARG A 62 -49.40 -32.12 22.77
C ARG A 62 -48.15 -32.84 23.29
N ASP A 63 -47.29 -33.28 22.39
CA ASP A 63 -46.08 -34.04 22.73
C ASP A 63 -44.85 -33.15 23.01
N ILE A 64 -44.92 -31.83 22.76
CA ILE A 64 -43.84 -30.87 23.12
C ILE A 64 -44.37 -29.61 23.82
N LEU A 65 -43.46 -28.87 24.46
CA LEU A 65 -43.74 -27.58 25.10
C LEU A 65 -43.74 -26.42 24.08
N LEU A 66 -44.66 -25.46 24.26
CA LEU A 66 -44.69 -24.24 23.45
C LEU A 66 -43.38 -23.43 23.56
N SER A 67 -42.73 -23.47 24.73
CA SER A 67 -41.47 -22.77 24.99
C SER A 67 -40.32 -23.24 24.09
N GLU A 68 -40.29 -24.52 23.70
CA GLU A 68 -39.29 -25.04 22.76
C GLU A 68 -39.51 -24.52 21.33
N VAL A 69 -40.76 -24.51 20.86
CA VAL A 69 -41.10 -23.93 19.54
C VAL A 69 -40.72 -22.45 19.49
N LEU A 70 -41.04 -21.70 20.54
CA LEU A 70 -40.68 -20.28 20.64
C LEU A 70 -39.16 -20.07 20.66
N ARG A 71 -38.42 -20.93 21.38
CA ARG A 71 -36.96 -20.90 21.38
C ARG A 71 -36.40 -21.13 19.98
N LEU A 72 -36.89 -22.14 19.25
CA LEU A 72 -36.45 -22.39 17.87
C LEU A 72 -36.76 -21.21 16.94
N LYS A 73 -37.95 -20.59 17.07
CA LYS A 73 -38.32 -19.38 16.33
C LYS A 73 -37.39 -18.19 16.66
N SER A 74 -36.98 -18.04 17.92
CA SER A 74 -36.01 -16.98 18.30
C SER A 74 -34.63 -17.19 17.67
N ILE A 75 -34.19 -18.45 17.57
CA ILE A 75 -32.94 -18.82 16.90
C ILE A 75 -33.04 -18.51 15.40
N LEU A 76 -34.17 -18.88 14.77
CA LEU A 76 -34.42 -18.55 13.36
C LEU A 76 -34.34 -17.03 13.12
N PHE A 77 -35.02 -16.24 13.95
CA PHE A 77 -35.01 -14.78 13.82
C PHE A 77 -33.59 -14.20 13.95
N ARG A 78 -32.79 -14.72 14.89
CA ARG A 78 -31.37 -14.33 15.02
C ARG A 78 -30.58 -14.69 13.77
N LEU A 79 -30.70 -15.93 13.26
CA LEU A 79 -30.00 -16.35 12.04
C LEU A 79 -30.39 -15.51 10.83
N GLU A 80 -31.67 -15.13 10.70
CA GLU A 80 -32.14 -14.24 9.63
C GLU A 80 -31.58 -12.83 9.78
N THR A 81 -31.41 -12.33 11.01
CA THR A 81 -30.77 -11.05 11.30
C THR A 81 -29.28 -11.10 10.92
N ASP A 82 -28.54 -12.11 11.40
CA ASP A 82 -27.12 -12.31 11.09
C ASP A 82 -26.89 -12.42 9.57
N ARG A 83 -27.78 -13.14 8.87
CA ARG A 83 -27.78 -13.22 7.40
C ARG A 83 -27.94 -11.85 6.75
N SER A 84 -28.86 -11.02 7.25
CA SER A 84 -29.08 -9.66 6.73
C SER A 84 -27.85 -8.77 6.91
N GLU A 85 -27.13 -8.92 8.02
CA GLU A 85 -25.86 -8.23 8.26
C GLU A 85 -24.80 -8.69 7.25
N ILE A 86 -24.64 -10.01 7.04
CA ILE A 86 -23.70 -10.56 6.05
C ILE A 86 -24.00 -10.05 4.64
N VAL A 87 -25.27 -9.99 4.23
CA VAL A 87 -25.67 -9.44 2.93
C VAL A 87 -25.29 -7.97 2.80
N SER A 88 -25.49 -7.19 3.86
CA SER A 88 -25.10 -5.76 3.88
C SER A 88 -23.58 -5.60 3.75
N ASP A 89 -22.81 -6.42 4.47
CA ASP A 89 -21.35 -6.44 4.39
C ASP A 89 -20.85 -6.85 3.00
N ILE A 90 -21.50 -7.83 2.35
CA ILE A 90 -21.19 -8.23 0.98
C ILE A 90 -21.36 -7.04 0.03
N ILE A 91 -22.50 -6.33 0.10
CA ILE A 91 -22.77 -5.15 -0.73
C ILE A 91 -21.72 -4.07 -0.49
N GLU A 92 -21.35 -3.82 0.78
CA GLU A 92 -20.31 -2.85 1.12
C GLU A 92 -18.95 -3.24 0.49
N LYS A 93 -18.52 -4.50 0.65
CA LYS A 93 -17.23 -4.97 0.11
C LYS A 93 -17.23 -5.03 -1.40
N GLU A 94 -18.35 -5.37 -2.03
CA GLU A 94 -18.50 -5.31 -3.49
C GLU A 94 -18.36 -3.87 -4.01
N ASN A 95 -18.99 -2.90 -3.35
CA ASN A 95 -18.88 -1.49 -3.72
C ASN A 95 -17.44 -0.97 -3.56
N ILE A 96 -16.76 -1.33 -2.45
CA ILE A 96 -15.34 -1.00 -2.27
C ILE A 96 -14.50 -1.64 -3.37
N LEU A 97 -14.75 -2.91 -3.70
CA LEU A 97 -14.01 -3.61 -4.75
C LEU A 97 -14.23 -2.97 -6.13
N LYS A 98 -15.46 -2.58 -6.46
CA LYS A 98 -15.79 -1.83 -7.69
C LYS A 98 -15.03 -0.50 -7.77
N LEU A 99 -14.97 0.25 -6.65
CA LEU A 99 -14.21 1.50 -6.57
C LEU A 99 -12.70 1.27 -6.73
N LEU A 100 -12.15 0.21 -6.13
CA LEU A 100 -10.73 -0.13 -6.24
C LEU A 100 -10.33 -0.58 -7.65
N LEU A 101 -11.25 -1.21 -8.39
CA LEU A 101 -11.02 -1.67 -9.76
C LEU A 101 -11.21 -0.56 -10.80
N ASN A 102 -11.92 0.53 -10.46
CA ASN A 102 -12.15 1.70 -11.32
C ASN A 102 -12.64 1.34 -12.73
N GLU A 103 -13.52 0.35 -12.83
CA GLU A 103 -14.04 -0.14 -14.11
C GLU A 103 -15.57 0.00 -14.13
N PRO A 104 -16.12 0.87 -15.00
CA PRO A 104 -17.55 1.24 -15.00
C PRO A 104 -18.47 0.10 -15.42
N ASN A 105 -17.93 -0.95 -16.05
CA ASN A 105 -18.69 -2.09 -16.56
C ASN A 105 -18.94 -3.20 -15.50
N TYR A 106 -18.36 -3.11 -14.30
CA TYR A 106 -18.62 -4.07 -13.21
C TYR A 106 -19.77 -3.64 -12.29
N SER A 107 -20.44 -2.53 -12.58
CA SER A 107 -21.59 -2.03 -11.82
C SER A 107 -22.73 -3.07 -11.76
N GLU A 108 -22.92 -3.86 -12.82
CA GLU A 108 -24.03 -4.81 -12.98
C GLU A 108 -23.64 -6.30 -12.89
N THR A 109 -22.35 -6.64 -12.84
CA THR A 109 -21.92 -8.04 -12.81
C THR A 109 -21.88 -8.58 -11.38
N ILE A 110 -22.57 -9.70 -11.13
CA ILE A 110 -22.42 -10.49 -9.91
C ILE A 110 -21.00 -11.07 -9.94
N LEU A 111 -20.15 -10.67 -8.99
CA LEU A 111 -18.80 -11.21 -8.88
C LEU A 111 -18.86 -12.65 -8.36
N GLU A 112 -18.87 -13.63 -9.25
CA GLU A 112 -18.75 -15.03 -8.89
C GLU A 112 -17.29 -15.31 -8.54
N ILE A 113 -17.01 -15.51 -7.25
CA ILE A 113 -15.66 -15.76 -6.76
C ILE A 113 -15.51 -17.25 -6.57
N GLU A 114 -14.96 -17.91 -7.59
CA GLU A 114 -14.55 -19.30 -7.47
C GLU A 114 -13.19 -19.32 -6.75
N THR A 115 -13.19 -19.61 -5.45
CA THR A 115 -11.97 -20.04 -4.79
C THR A 115 -11.71 -21.47 -5.22
N THR A 116 -10.96 -21.65 -6.30
CA THR A 116 -10.25 -22.91 -6.48
C THR A 116 -9.48 -23.14 -5.19
N ASP A 117 -9.68 -24.29 -4.55
CA ASP A 117 -8.89 -24.69 -3.38
C ASP A 117 -7.44 -24.39 -3.74
N LEU A 118 -6.87 -23.38 -3.10
CA LEU A 118 -5.52 -22.92 -3.41
C LEU A 118 -4.60 -23.98 -2.85
N ASP A 119 -4.38 -25.00 -3.68
CA ASP A 119 -3.51 -26.13 -3.47
C ASP A 119 -2.23 -25.70 -2.76
N GLU A 120 -1.79 -26.59 -1.89
CA GLU A 120 -0.70 -26.62 -0.91
C GLU A 120 0.66 -25.99 -1.32
N LYS A 121 0.79 -25.46 -2.54
CA LYS A 121 1.95 -24.75 -3.10
C LYS A 121 2.27 -23.39 -2.46
N ARG A 122 1.45 -22.83 -1.57
CA ARG A 122 1.69 -21.51 -0.95
C ARG A 122 2.82 -21.49 0.12
N ASN A 123 3.39 -22.63 0.48
CA ASN A 123 4.31 -22.70 1.62
C ASN A 123 5.80 -22.48 1.29
N SER A 124 6.19 -22.20 0.04
CA SER A 124 7.62 -21.99 -0.27
C SER A 124 8.23 -20.72 0.34
N ILE A 125 7.40 -19.74 0.72
CA ILE A 125 7.83 -18.54 1.45
C ILE A 125 7.99 -18.84 2.95
N LEU A 126 7.20 -19.76 3.50
CA LEU A 126 7.30 -20.21 4.90
C LEU A 126 8.53 -21.10 5.15
N ALA A 127 9.19 -21.58 4.09
CA ALA A 127 10.39 -22.40 4.17
C ALA A 127 11.70 -21.59 4.29
N LYS A 128 11.65 -20.26 4.24
CA LYS A 128 12.84 -19.39 4.33
C LYS A 128 13.12 -19.00 5.77
N SER A 129 14.40 -18.83 6.10
CA SER A 129 14.82 -18.34 7.41
C SER A 129 14.29 -16.92 7.66
N ASP A 130 13.91 -16.60 8.90
CA ASP A 130 13.42 -15.28 9.30
C ASP A 130 14.38 -14.15 8.91
N GLN A 131 15.69 -14.41 8.92
CA GLN A 131 16.71 -13.44 8.53
C GLN A 131 16.71 -13.16 7.02
N GLU A 132 16.48 -14.19 6.20
CA GLU A 132 16.36 -14.05 4.74
C GLU A 132 15.05 -13.36 4.36
N LEU A 133 13.96 -13.64 5.08
CA LEU A 133 12.70 -12.93 4.90
C LEU A 133 12.85 -11.45 5.26
N LEU A 134 13.60 -11.13 6.30
CA LEU A 134 13.88 -9.75 6.68
C LEU A 134 14.72 -9.00 5.65
N SER A 135 15.81 -9.60 5.16
CA SER A 135 16.65 -8.96 4.14
C SER A 135 15.87 -8.70 2.86
N ILE A 136 15.11 -9.69 2.38
CA ILE A 136 14.23 -9.55 1.22
C ILE A 136 13.15 -8.49 1.47
N ALA A 137 12.57 -8.45 2.68
CA ALA A 137 11.56 -7.45 3.04
C ALA A 137 12.12 -6.03 3.02
N PHE A 138 13.33 -5.80 3.53
CA PHE A 138 13.99 -4.50 3.48
C PHE A 138 14.34 -4.08 2.05
N GLU A 139 14.81 -5.03 1.23
CA GLU A 139 15.20 -4.76 -0.15
C GLU A 139 13.99 -4.49 -1.06
N LYS A 140 12.85 -5.15 -0.84
CA LYS A 140 11.68 -5.03 -1.71
C LYS A 140 10.65 -3.99 -1.25
N ARG A 141 10.85 -3.33 -0.11
CA ARG A 141 9.85 -2.38 0.44
C ARG A 141 9.78 -1.09 -0.39
N PRO A 142 8.66 -0.81 -1.08
CA PRO A 142 8.54 0.38 -1.93
C PRO A 142 8.64 1.68 -1.13
N ASP A 143 8.09 1.72 0.09
CA ASP A 143 8.14 2.89 0.97
C ASP A 143 9.57 3.31 1.34
N LEU A 144 10.44 2.34 1.64
CA LEU A 144 11.84 2.63 1.98
C LEU A 144 12.62 3.08 0.75
N LYS A 145 12.36 2.46 -0.41
CA LYS A 145 12.93 2.90 -1.68
C LYS A 145 12.51 4.32 -2.03
N ALA A 146 11.25 4.69 -1.81
CA ALA A 146 10.77 6.05 -2.06
C ALA A 146 11.54 7.09 -1.22
N LEU A 147 11.81 6.80 0.06
CA LEU A 147 12.62 7.65 0.92
C LEU A 147 14.09 7.72 0.45
N GLU A 148 14.67 6.59 0.06
CA GLU A 148 16.04 6.54 -0.48
C GLU A 148 16.18 7.39 -1.77
N PHE A 149 15.24 7.28 -2.70
CA PHE A 149 15.21 8.12 -3.89
C PHE A 149 14.97 9.60 -3.54
N GLY A 150 14.17 9.89 -2.51
CA GLY A 150 13.99 11.24 -2.00
C GLY A 150 15.29 11.86 -1.47
N ILE A 151 16.17 11.06 -0.86
CA ILE A 151 17.52 11.48 -0.44
C ILE A 151 18.40 11.71 -1.68
N LYS A 152 18.43 10.79 -2.64
CA LYS A 152 19.22 10.94 -3.87
C LYS A 152 18.83 12.20 -4.66
N ALA A 153 17.53 12.49 -4.73
CA ALA A 153 17.01 13.70 -5.38
C ALA A 153 17.51 14.99 -4.70
N GLU A 154 17.58 15.02 -3.36
CA GLU A 154 18.16 16.20 -2.66
C GLU A 154 19.68 16.27 -2.77
N GLN A 155 20.37 15.13 -2.86
CA GLN A 155 21.81 15.14 -3.12
C GLN A 155 22.11 15.76 -4.50
N THR A 156 21.31 15.43 -5.52
CA THR A 156 21.43 16.04 -6.84
C THR A 156 21.04 17.52 -6.83
N ASN A 157 20.01 17.90 -6.07
CA ASN A 157 19.62 19.30 -5.90
C ASN A 157 20.74 20.10 -5.21
N LEU A 158 21.32 19.57 -4.13
CA LEU A 158 22.44 20.18 -3.43
C LEU A 158 23.68 20.33 -4.34
N ALA A 159 23.97 19.34 -5.18
CA ALA A 159 25.04 19.45 -6.17
C ALA A 159 24.76 20.58 -7.19
N LEU A 160 23.52 20.71 -7.66
CA LEU A 160 23.08 21.81 -8.52
C LEU A 160 23.24 23.17 -7.80
N GLN A 161 22.75 23.32 -6.57
CA GLN A 161 22.88 24.57 -5.82
C GLN A 161 24.34 24.96 -5.60
N ARG A 162 25.24 23.99 -5.40
CA ARG A 162 26.68 24.22 -5.32
C ARG A 162 27.29 24.64 -6.65
N SER A 163 26.80 24.11 -7.78
CA SER A 163 27.30 24.52 -9.11
C SER A 163 26.90 25.96 -9.43
N LEU A 164 25.73 26.42 -8.99
CA LEU A 164 25.29 27.81 -9.18
C LEU A 164 26.16 28.84 -8.41
N ALA A 165 26.93 28.39 -7.42
CA ALA A 165 27.87 29.24 -6.69
C ALA A 165 29.22 29.42 -7.42
N ILE A 166 29.45 28.68 -8.51
CA ILE A 166 30.66 28.70 -9.33
C ILE A 166 30.37 29.52 -10.59
N PRO A 167 31.28 30.39 -11.05
CA PRO A 167 31.09 31.16 -12.27
C PRO A 167 30.92 30.25 -13.50
N ASP A 168 29.94 30.56 -14.34
CA ASP A 168 29.73 29.86 -15.61
C ASP A 168 30.42 30.58 -16.77
N LEU A 169 31.04 29.80 -17.66
CA LEU A 169 31.74 30.25 -18.85
C LEU A 169 30.87 29.97 -20.08
N THR A 170 30.39 31.04 -20.72
CA THR A 170 29.57 30.95 -21.91
C THR A 170 30.37 31.34 -23.15
N LEU A 171 30.28 30.50 -24.19
CA LEU A 171 30.91 30.70 -25.49
C LEU A 171 29.79 30.86 -26.53
N GLY A 172 29.79 31.97 -27.25
CA GLY A 172 28.80 32.29 -28.28
C GLY A 172 29.47 32.60 -29.62
N GLY A 173 28.82 32.19 -30.71
CA GLY A 173 29.17 32.59 -32.07
C GLY A 173 28.04 33.40 -32.67
N SER A 174 28.37 34.47 -33.38
CA SER A 174 27.43 35.31 -34.11
C SER A 174 27.86 35.39 -35.57
N TRP A 175 26.88 35.31 -36.47
CA TRP A 175 27.09 35.51 -37.89
C TRP A 175 26.05 36.50 -38.39
N ASP A 176 26.50 37.57 -39.03
CA ASP A 176 25.65 38.58 -39.63
C ASP A 176 26.08 38.83 -41.08
N ARG A 177 25.11 38.78 -41.99
CA ARG A 177 25.33 38.92 -43.42
C ARG A 177 25.21 40.38 -43.89
N ALA A 178 24.45 41.25 -43.24
CA ALA A 178 24.14 42.59 -43.76
C ALA A 178 23.87 43.68 -42.70
N GLY A 179 24.09 43.43 -41.41
CA GLY A 179 23.79 44.38 -40.33
C GLY A 179 24.86 45.44 -40.03
N ASN A 180 25.99 45.48 -40.73
CA ASN A 180 27.12 46.39 -40.46
C ASN A 180 27.81 46.89 -41.74
N TYR A 181 28.73 47.86 -41.63
CA TYR A 181 29.52 48.40 -42.76
C TYR A 181 30.38 47.34 -43.49
N ILE A 182 30.59 46.17 -42.88
CA ILE A 182 31.36 45.05 -43.45
C ILE A 182 30.40 43.90 -43.79
N ASN A 183 30.41 43.45 -45.05
CA ASN A 183 29.60 42.32 -45.54
C ASN A 183 30.19 40.99 -45.04
N ASN A 184 29.36 40.05 -44.55
CA ASN A 184 29.75 38.80 -43.88
C ASN A 184 30.63 38.96 -42.62
N TYR A 185 30.01 39.36 -41.51
CA TYR A 185 30.66 39.43 -40.20
C TYR A 185 30.52 38.11 -39.42
N TYR A 186 31.64 37.64 -38.86
CA TYR A 186 31.70 36.50 -37.94
C TYR A 186 32.27 36.98 -36.60
N GLY A 187 31.50 36.86 -35.52
CA GLY A 187 31.89 37.27 -34.18
C GLY A 187 31.94 36.08 -33.22
N PHE A 188 32.99 36.01 -32.40
CA PHE A 188 33.07 35.09 -31.27
C PHE A 188 32.94 35.89 -29.97
N THR A 189 32.13 35.39 -29.05
CA THR A 189 31.88 36.01 -27.74
C THR A 189 32.22 35.01 -26.65
N VAL A 190 33.02 35.46 -25.68
CA VAL A 190 33.30 34.72 -24.45
C VAL A 190 32.82 35.57 -23.29
N SER A 191 31.89 35.05 -22.50
CA SER A 191 31.38 35.73 -21.30
C SER A 191 31.51 34.84 -20.08
N ILE A 192 32.07 35.41 -19.01
CA ILE A 192 32.15 34.76 -17.70
C ILE A 192 31.33 35.57 -16.70
N SER A 193 30.38 34.92 -16.03
CA SER A 193 29.55 35.56 -15.00
C SER A 193 30.15 35.27 -13.62
N ILE A 194 30.64 36.31 -12.92
CA ILE A 194 31.27 36.15 -11.60
C ILE A 194 30.29 36.62 -10.51
N PRO A 195 29.74 35.71 -9.68
CA PRO A 195 28.90 36.11 -8.56
C PRO A 195 29.77 36.70 -7.43
N THR A 196 29.74 38.02 -7.26
CA THR A 196 30.58 38.73 -6.29
C THR A 196 29.98 38.80 -4.88
N PHE A 197 28.66 38.96 -4.77
CA PHE A 197 27.96 39.07 -3.47
C PHE A 197 27.03 37.89 -3.16
N ASP A 198 26.39 37.30 -4.17
CA ASP A 198 25.46 36.18 -3.98
C ASP A 198 26.04 34.86 -4.50
N ARG A 199 26.65 34.10 -3.59
CA ARG A 199 27.20 32.76 -3.88
C ARG A 199 26.20 31.64 -3.59
N ASN A 200 24.90 31.94 -3.67
CA ASN A 200 23.83 30.97 -3.48
C ASN A 200 23.83 30.29 -2.08
N GLN A 201 24.40 30.95 -1.07
CA GLN A 201 24.67 30.36 0.25
C GLN A 201 23.39 29.97 1.00
N GLY A 202 22.30 30.73 0.79
CA GLY A 202 20.98 30.45 1.36
C GLY A 202 20.40 29.12 0.85
N ASN A 203 20.32 28.96 -0.46
CA ASN A 203 19.75 27.75 -1.09
C ASN A 203 20.61 26.50 -0.84
N ILE A 204 21.94 26.66 -0.74
CA ILE A 204 22.84 25.57 -0.33
C ILE A 204 22.51 25.13 1.09
N ARG A 205 22.42 26.07 2.04
CA ARG A 205 22.11 25.79 3.44
C ARG A 205 20.71 25.18 3.60
N GLU A 206 19.74 25.68 2.86
CA GLU A 206 18.39 25.11 2.83
C GLU A 206 18.40 23.65 2.34
N SER A 207 19.07 23.38 1.22
CA SER A 207 19.20 22.03 0.66
C SER A 207 19.91 21.07 1.62
N GLU A 208 20.91 21.55 2.37
CA GLU A 208 21.58 20.77 3.42
C GLU A 208 20.65 20.40 4.57
N LEU A 209 19.81 21.33 5.03
CA LEU A 209 18.81 21.07 6.06
C LEU A 209 17.73 20.09 5.58
N ILE A 210 17.25 20.27 4.35
CA ILE A 210 16.27 19.37 3.74
C ILE A 210 16.87 17.96 3.63
N LEU A 211 18.11 17.83 3.15
CA LEU A 211 18.80 16.54 3.05
C LEU A 211 18.95 15.87 4.42
N ALA A 212 19.33 16.61 5.46
CA ALA A 212 19.41 16.11 6.84
C ALA A 212 18.04 15.61 7.33
N SER A 213 16.98 16.38 7.08
CA SER A 213 15.61 15.99 7.45
C SER A 213 15.14 14.71 6.74
N LYS A 214 15.48 14.55 5.44
CA LYS A 214 15.13 13.34 4.67
C LYS A 214 15.89 12.11 5.16
N LYS A 215 17.17 12.25 5.52
CA LYS A 215 17.96 11.18 6.15
C LYS A 215 17.38 10.77 7.50
N ALA A 216 17.00 11.74 8.35
CA ALA A 216 16.36 11.45 9.63
C ALA A 216 15.05 10.67 9.47
N LYS A 217 14.19 11.08 8.52
CA LYS A 217 12.94 10.36 8.19
C LYS A 217 13.20 8.93 7.69
N TYR A 218 14.25 8.71 6.90
CA TYR A 218 14.63 7.37 6.45
C TYR A 218 15.03 6.46 7.61
N GLU A 219 15.89 6.94 8.52
CA GLU A 219 16.33 6.19 9.70
C GLU A 219 15.17 5.90 10.66
N GLU A 220 14.27 6.86 10.85
CA GLU A 220 13.04 6.67 11.63
C GLU A 220 12.18 5.54 11.02
N LYS A 221 11.91 5.58 9.71
CA LYS A 221 11.10 4.56 9.03
C LYS A 221 11.77 3.19 9.08
N LYS A 222 13.09 3.13 8.90
CA LYS A 222 13.90 1.91 8.97
C LYS A 222 13.87 1.30 10.38
N SER A 223 14.00 2.11 11.43
CA SER A 223 13.93 1.64 12.82
C SER A 223 12.55 1.05 13.16
N LYS A 224 11.46 1.72 12.77
CA LYS A 224 10.07 1.23 12.98
C LYS A 224 9.78 -0.07 12.22
N SER A 225 10.46 -0.32 11.11
CA SER A 225 10.25 -1.52 10.29
C SER A 225 10.98 -2.76 10.78
N LYS A 226 11.90 -2.67 11.75
CA LYS A 226 12.49 -3.85 12.40
C LYS A 226 11.41 -4.51 13.28
N PRO A 227 11.05 -5.78 13.08
CA PRO A 227 10.04 -6.41 13.92
C PRO A 227 10.53 -6.48 15.38
N LYS A 228 9.63 -6.18 16.32
CA LYS A 228 9.78 -6.49 17.75
C LYS A 228 9.62 -8.01 17.95
N PHE A 229 10.55 -8.82 17.46
CA PHE A 229 10.56 -10.26 17.74
C PHE A 229 11.99 -10.74 17.95
N PHE A 230 12.66 -10.17 18.96
CA PHE A 230 13.80 -10.82 19.59
C PHE A 230 13.34 -11.24 20.98
N PRO A 231 12.82 -12.47 21.19
CA PRO A 231 12.98 -13.05 22.51
C PRO A 231 14.50 -13.09 22.78
N PRO A 232 14.98 -12.58 23.93
CA PRO A 232 16.37 -12.79 24.29
C PRO A 232 16.62 -14.29 24.25
N SER A 233 17.71 -14.71 23.60
CA SER A 233 18.17 -16.08 23.55
C SER A 233 18.51 -16.57 24.96
N GLY A 234 17.47 -16.89 25.73
CA GLY A 234 17.58 -17.53 27.03
C GLY A 234 18.06 -18.94 26.80
N LYS A 235 19.38 -19.16 26.91
CA LYS A 235 19.95 -20.50 27.00
C LYS A 235 19.17 -21.25 28.10
N PRO A 236 18.65 -22.46 27.84
CA PRO A 236 17.95 -23.22 28.87
C PRO A 236 18.94 -23.50 30.00
N LYS A 237 18.71 -22.92 31.18
CA LYS A 237 19.40 -23.33 32.41
C LYS A 237 19.01 -24.79 32.65
N ARG A 238 19.93 -25.71 32.36
CA ARG A 238 19.88 -27.09 32.83
C ARG A 238 19.67 -27.06 34.34
N LYS A 239 18.47 -27.40 34.80
CA LYS A 239 18.23 -27.70 36.23
C LYS A 239 19.13 -28.89 36.56
N LYS A 240 20.10 -28.68 37.46
CA LYS A 240 20.81 -29.78 38.12
C LYS A 240 19.77 -30.54 38.93
N GLY A 241 19.65 -31.84 38.68
CA GLY A 241 18.90 -32.74 39.53
C GLY A 241 19.56 -32.79 40.91
N TYR A 242 18.75 -32.72 41.96
CA TYR A 242 19.16 -33.10 43.30
C TYR A 242 19.00 -34.62 43.40
N SER A 243 20.10 -35.30 43.75
CA SER A 243 20.09 -36.65 44.31
C SER A 243 19.60 -36.61 45.74
#